data_AF-A0A7W9TUL1-F1
#
_entry.id   AF-A0A7W9TUL1-F1
#
_cell.length_a   1.000
_cell.length_b   1.000
_cell.length_c   1.000
_cell.angle_alpha   90.00
_cell.angle_beta   90.00
_cell.angle_gamma   90.00
#
_symmetry.space_group_name_H-M   'P 1'
#
loop_
_entity.id
_entity.type
_entity.pdbx_description
1 polymer ?
#
loop_
_entity_poly.entity_id
_entity_poly.type
_entity_poly.pdbx_seq_one_letter_code
_entity_poly.pdbx_strand_id
1 'polypeptide(L)'
;MKYLPLIVVTAALAACANQPMPSGAQSVGTSQQPPTAVAQCIAKKWADKSQQQVVSQSVMANDQAVDVYVPGQQPPNGAAATVRPAWDANAKTWVGFRSGGGAGADATSDISACL
;
A
#
# COMPACT_ATOMS: atom_id res chain seq x y z
N MET A 1 -2.72 -11.51 57.79
CA MET A 1 -2.21 -11.79 56.43
C MET A 1 -3.36 -11.48 55.46
N LYS A 2 -3.29 -10.35 54.74
CA LYS A 2 -4.38 -9.81 53.91
C LYS A 2 -3.93 -9.90 52.46
N TYR A 3 -4.49 -10.86 51.71
CA TYR A 3 -4.17 -11.04 50.30
C TYR A 3 -5.01 -10.06 49.47
N LEU A 4 -4.33 -9.14 48.81
CA LEU A 4 -4.92 -8.20 47.86
C LEU A 4 -4.96 -8.89 46.48
N PRO A 5 -6.10 -8.98 45.79
CA PRO A 5 -6.11 -9.43 44.41
C PRO A 5 -5.67 -8.26 43.52
N LEU A 6 -4.48 -8.38 42.94
CA LEU A 6 -4.04 -7.55 41.82
C LEU A 6 -4.91 -7.91 40.61
N ILE A 7 -5.92 -7.08 40.35
CA ILE A 7 -6.68 -7.09 39.11
C ILE A 7 -5.73 -6.60 38.02
N VAL A 8 -5.16 -7.56 37.27
CA VAL A 8 -4.43 -7.28 36.03
C VAL A 8 -5.46 -6.91 34.98
N VAL A 9 -5.59 -5.61 34.71
CA VAL A 9 -6.37 -5.10 33.59
C VAL A 9 -5.63 -5.49 32.31
N THR A 10 -6.05 -6.59 31.69
CA THR A 10 -5.71 -6.92 30.31
C THR A 10 -6.44 -5.95 29.39
N ALA A 11 -5.85 -4.78 29.16
CA ALA A 11 -6.27 -3.90 28.09
C ALA A 11 -5.97 -4.59 26.76
N ALA A 12 -6.98 -5.27 26.20
CA ALA A 12 -6.94 -5.77 24.83
C ALA A 12 -6.86 -4.57 23.87
N LEU A 13 -5.66 -4.28 23.37
CA LEU A 13 -5.42 -3.37 22.26
C LEU A 13 -5.94 -4.00 20.95
N ALA A 14 -7.25 -4.21 20.83
CA ALA A 14 -7.89 -4.71 19.61
C ALA A 14 -8.36 -3.55 18.69
N ALA A 15 -7.69 -2.40 18.72
CA ALA A 15 -8.14 -1.18 18.04
C ALA A 15 -7.46 -0.89 16.67
N CYS A 16 -6.56 -1.74 16.18
CA CYS A 16 -5.92 -1.54 14.87
C CYS A 16 -6.42 -2.52 13.80
N ALA A 17 -7.72 -2.85 13.76
CA ALA A 17 -8.30 -3.70 12.71
C ALA A 17 -9.08 -2.92 11.63
N ASN A 18 -9.32 -1.62 11.84
CA ASN A 18 -10.14 -0.78 10.94
C ASN A 18 -9.38 0.46 10.46
N GLN A 19 -8.11 0.32 10.07
CA GLN A 19 -7.43 1.45 9.42
C GLN A 19 -8.02 1.66 8.02
N PRO A 20 -8.36 2.91 7.67
CA PRO A 20 -9.08 3.19 6.44
C PRO A 20 -8.18 2.85 5.25
N MET A 21 -8.45 1.71 4.62
CA MET A 21 -7.89 1.42 3.31
C MET A 21 -8.30 2.58 2.38
N PRO A 22 -7.36 3.12 1.58
CA PRO A 22 -7.66 4.19 0.64
C PRO A 22 -8.88 3.81 -0.22
N SER A 23 -9.86 4.70 -0.30
CA SER A 23 -11.15 4.42 -0.95
C SER A 23 -10.95 3.93 -2.39
N GLY A 24 -11.59 2.81 -2.72
CA GLY A 24 -11.51 2.21 -4.06
C GLY A 24 -10.23 1.40 -4.34
N ALA A 25 -9.30 1.30 -3.39
CA ALA A 25 -8.14 0.41 -3.50
C ALA A 25 -8.46 -0.98 -2.93
N GLN A 26 -8.20 -2.02 -3.73
CA GLN A 26 -8.26 -3.42 -3.31
C GLN A 26 -6.87 -3.86 -2.86
N SER A 27 -6.77 -4.58 -1.74
CA SER A 27 -5.48 -5.06 -1.23
C SER A 27 -4.85 -6.06 -2.22
N VAL A 28 -3.59 -5.84 -2.58
CA VAL A 28 -2.79 -6.77 -3.39
C VAL A 28 -1.83 -7.57 -2.51
N GLY A 29 -1.21 -6.93 -1.52
CA GLY A 29 -0.33 -7.61 -0.57
C GLY A 29 0.54 -6.66 0.25
N THR A 30 1.57 -7.24 0.88
CA THR A 30 2.49 -6.54 1.77
C THR A 30 3.95 -6.88 1.45
N SER A 31 4.87 -5.97 1.74
CA SER A 31 6.32 -6.14 1.52
C SER A 31 7.14 -5.82 2.77
N GLN A 32 8.31 -6.44 2.88
CA GLN A 32 9.35 -6.10 3.86
C GLN A 32 10.21 -4.90 3.43
N GLN A 33 10.09 -4.47 2.18
CA GLN A 33 10.81 -3.31 1.66
C GLN A 33 10.13 -1.99 2.05
N PRO A 34 10.86 -0.87 2.16
CA PRO A 34 10.26 0.43 2.45
C PRO A 34 9.35 0.91 1.30
N PRO A 35 8.35 1.77 1.58
CA PRO A 35 7.36 2.20 0.59
C PRO A 35 7.97 2.76 -0.70
N THR A 36 9.01 3.58 -0.59
CA THR A 36 9.70 4.18 -1.74
C THR A 36 10.32 3.12 -2.66
N ALA A 37 10.92 2.06 -2.11
CA ALA A 37 11.53 1.00 -2.91
C ALA A 37 10.48 0.19 -3.67
N VAL A 38 9.37 -0.13 -3.02
CA VAL A 38 8.24 -0.84 -3.63
C VAL A 38 7.61 0.01 -4.74
N ALA A 39 7.36 1.30 -4.47
CA ALA A 39 6.81 2.23 -5.46
C ALA A 39 7.73 2.38 -6.68
N GLN A 40 9.05 2.47 -6.48
CA GLN A 40 10.03 2.53 -7.56
C GLN A 40 10.06 1.23 -8.38
N CYS A 41 9.98 0.06 -7.74
CA CYS A 41 9.91 -1.22 -8.44
C CYS A 41 8.69 -1.28 -9.36
N ILE A 42 7.51 -0.92 -8.84
CA ILE A 42 6.26 -0.92 -9.61
C ILE A 42 6.36 0.06 -10.79
N ALA A 43 6.81 1.29 -10.52
CA ALA A 43 6.94 2.32 -11.54
C ALA A 43 7.90 1.88 -12.66
N LYS A 44 9.06 1.33 -12.29
CA LYS A 44 10.04 0.82 -13.25
C LYS A 44 9.48 -0.36 -14.05
N LYS A 45 8.85 -1.33 -13.38
CA LYS A 45 8.29 -2.50 -14.06
C LYS A 45 7.23 -2.12 -15.09
N TRP A 46 6.33 -1.20 -14.74
CA TRP A 46 5.33 -0.71 -15.68
C TRP A 46 5.93 0.15 -16.79
N ALA A 47 6.92 1.00 -16.50
CA ALA A 47 7.61 1.77 -17.53
C ALA A 47 8.34 0.85 -18.52
N ASP A 48 9.07 -0.16 -18.02
CA ASP A 48 9.80 -1.13 -18.85
C ASP A 48 8.84 -1.99 -19.68
N LYS A 49 7.71 -2.44 -19.11
CA LYS A 49 6.73 -3.28 -19.81
C LYS A 49 5.92 -2.52 -20.86
N SER A 50 5.52 -1.29 -20.56
CA SER A 50 4.68 -0.47 -21.45
C SER A 50 5.48 0.37 -22.44
N GLN A 51 6.77 0.62 -22.17
CA GLN A 51 7.58 1.61 -22.88
C GLN A 51 6.96 3.02 -22.84
N GLN A 52 6.21 3.32 -21.78
CA GLN A 52 5.54 4.60 -21.55
C GLN A 52 5.99 5.24 -20.24
N GLN A 53 5.82 6.56 -20.15
CA GLN A 53 6.03 7.28 -18.92
C GLN A 53 5.03 6.81 -17.85
N VAL A 54 5.56 6.48 -16.66
CA VAL A 54 4.77 6.21 -15.47
C VAL A 54 4.84 7.43 -14.55
N VAL A 55 3.68 7.86 -14.06
CA VAL A 55 3.58 8.98 -13.12
C VAL A 55 3.44 8.43 -11.71
N SER A 56 4.27 8.94 -10.80
CA SER A 56 4.18 8.65 -9.36
C SER A 56 3.83 9.94 -8.62
N GLN A 57 2.89 9.86 -7.67
CA GLN A 57 2.49 10.97 -6.83
C GLN A 57 2.72 10.63 -5.37
N SER A 58 3.55 11.42 -4.69
CA SER A 58 3.73 11.33 -3.24
C SER A 58 2.50 11.90 -2.55
N VAL A 59 1.87 11.09 -1.70
CA VAL A 59 0.67 11.45 -0.92
C VAL A 59 1.04 11.81 0.52
N MET A 60 2.23 11.44 0.96
CA MET A 60 2.82 11.80 2.25
C MET A 60 4.27 12.23 2.03
N ALA A 61 4.76 13.13 2.89
CA ALA A 61 6.14 13.60 2.84
C ALA A 61 7.15 12.44 2.93
N ASN A 62 8.35 12.67 2.38
CA ASN A 62 9.43 11.67 2.31
C ASN A 62 9.03 10.36 1.61
N ASP A 63 8.07 10.43 0.68
CA ASP A 63 7.58 9.27 -0.10
C ASP A 63 7.10 8.10 0.77
N GLN A 64 6.63 8.40 1.99
CA GLN A 64 6.07 7.38 2.89
C GLN A 64 4.76 6.79 2.35
N ALA A 65 4.06 7.54 1.51
CA ALA A 65 2.90 7.08 0.77
C ALA A 65 3.01 7.57 -0.67
N VAL A 66 2.87 6.66 -1.63
CA VAL A 66 3.01 6.96 -3.06
C VAL A 66 1.89 6.27 -3.83
N ASP A 67 1.25 7.00 -4.74
CA ASP A 67 0.37 6.44 -5.76
C ASP A 67 1.15 6.35 -7.07
N VAL A 68 1.36 5.13 -7.56
CA VAL A 68 1.98 4.88 -8.87
C VAL A 68 0.87 4.64 -9.85
N TYR A 69 0.72 5.50 -10.85
CA TYR A 69 -0.37 5.42 -11.81
C TYR A 69 -0.02 4.44 -12.94
N VAL A 70 -0.99 3.65 -13.37
CA VAL A 70 -0.84 2.78 -14.54
C VAL A 70 -0.46 3.66 -15.75
N PRO A 71 0.42 3.20 -16.67
CA PRO A 71 0.77 3.96 -17.87
C PRO A 71 -0.45 4.56 -18.59
N GLY A 72 -0.36 5.85 -18.92
CA GLY A 72 -1.45 6.62 -19.54
C GLY A 72 -2.55 7.11 -18.60
N GLN A 73 -2.52 6.75 -17.32
CA GLN A 73 -3.40 7.34 -16.28
C GLN A 73 -2.75 8.58 -15.67
N GLN A 74 -3.57 9.50 -15.16
CA GLN A 74 -3.10 10.79 -14.67
C GLN A 74 -3.71 11.13 -13.30
N PRO A 75 -2.89 11.59 -12.32
CA PRO A 75 -3.38 12.04 -11.02
C PRO A 75 -4.46 13.14 -11.10
N PRO A 76 -5.30 13.31 -10.05
CA PRO A 76 -5.39 12.48 -8.84
C PRO A 76 -6.30 11.25 -9.00
N ASN A 77 -6.93 11.11 -10.16
CA ASN A 77 -7.91 10.05 -10.45
C ASN A 77 -7.28 8.95 -11.32
N GLY A 78 -7.98 7.84 -11.53
CA GLY A 78 -7.51 6.77 -12.42
C GLY A 78 -6.81 5.62 -11.71
N ALA A 79 -6.42 4.63 -12.53
CA ALA A 79 -5.89 3.37 -12.03
C ALA A 79 -4.48 3.53 -11.46
N ALA A 80 -4.26 3.07 -10.24
CA ALA A 80 -2.98 3.25 -9.56
C ALA A 80 -2.69 2.14 -8.53
N ALA A 81 -1.41 1.76 -8.40
CA ALA A 81 -0.91 1.09 -7.22
C ALA A 81 -0.80 2.09 -6.08
N THR A 82 -1.48 1.80 -4.98
CA THR A 82 -1.50 2.62 -3.77
C THR A 82 -0.53 2.02 -2.77
N VAL A 83 0.65 2.63 -2.62
CA VAL A 83 1.72 2.16 -1.74
C VAL A 83 1.67 2.95 -0.45
N ARG A 84 1.50 2.26 0.68
CA ARG A 84 1.38 2.87 2.03
C ARG A 84 2.26 2.12 3.03
N PRO A 85 2.61 2.74 4.18
CA PRO A 85 3.19 1.99 5.28
C PRO A 85 2.22 0.88 5.69
N ALA A 86 2.76 -0.31 5.97
CA ALA A 86 1.94 -1.40 6.46
C ALA A 86 1.39 -1.05 7.85
N TRP A 87 0.15 -1.48 8.08
CA TRP A 87 -0.50 -1.42 9.37
C TRP A 87 -0.19 -2.64 10.25
N ASP A 88 0.25 -3.73 9.61
CA ASP A 88 0.71 -4.94 10.27
C ASP A 88 2.16 -4.77 10.73
N ALA A 89 2.45 -5.15 11.98
CA ALA A 89 3.78 -5.02 12.57
C ALA A 89 4.85 -5.91 11.90
N ASN A 90 4.44 -6.94 11.18
CA ASN A 90 5.31 -7.88 10.47
C ASN A 90 5.60 -7.45 9.03
N ALA A 91 5.11 -6.30 8.56
CA ALA A 91 5.41 -5.78 7.24
C ALA A 91 5.82 -4.31 7.30
N LYS A 92 6.51 -3.82 6.28
CA LYS A 92 6.89 -2.40 6.18
C LYS A 92 5.97 -1.62 5.27
N THR A 93 5.49 -2.26 4.21
CA THR A 93 4.68 -1.64 3.17
C THR A 93 3.45 -2.48 2.88
N TRP A 94 2.31 -1.82 2.76
CA TRP A 94 1.09 -2.37 2.19
C TRP A 94 0.91 -1.79 0.78
N VAL A 95 0.47 -2.63 -0.15
CA VAL A 95 0.13 -2.20 -1.51
C VAL A 95 -1.28 -2.62 -1.85
N GLY A 96 -2.08 -1.63 -2.23
CA GLY A 96 -3.38 -1.82 -2.85
C GLY A 96 -3.35 -1.45 -4.33
N PHE A 97 -4.38 -1.84 -5.07
CA PHE A 97 -4.63 -1.42 -6.42
C PHE A 97 -5.98 -0.73 -6.50
N ARG A 98 -5.98 0.54 -6.88
CA ARG A 98 -7.18 1.31 -7.20
C ARG A 98 -7.47 1.12 -8.68
N SER A 99 -8.60 0.51 -9.02
CA SER A 99 -9.02 0.40 -10.41
C SER A 99 -9.60 1.72 -10.89
N GLY A 100 -9.19 2.15 -12.08
CA GLY A 100 -9.76 3.30 -12.76
C GLY A 100 -10.08 2.89 -14.19
N GLY A 101 -11.36 2.86 -14.55
CA GLY A 101 -11.90 2.85 -15.92
C GLY A 101 -11.38 1.88 -16.99
N GLY A 102 -10.37 1.02 -16.77
CA GLY A 102 -9.82 0.21 -17.87
C GLY A 102 -8.53 -0.60 -17.68
N ALA A 103 -7.92 -0.67 -16.48
CA ALA A 103 -6.72 -1.49 -16.25
C ALA A 103 -6.86 -2.24 -14.92
N GLY A 104 -6.76 -3.59 -14.93
CA GLY A 104 -7.09 -4.39 -13.74
C GLY A 104 -6.19 -5.59 -13.52
N ALA A 105 -6.27 -6.61 -14.37
CA ALA A 105 -5.70 -7.93 -14.06
C ALA A 105 -4.16 -8.00 -14.17
N ASP A 106 -3.57 -7.43 -15.23
CA ASP A 106 -2.11 -7.46 -15.42
C ASP A 106 -1.37 -6.57 -14.41
N ALA A 107 -2.02 -5.49 -13.98
CA ALA A 107 -1.46 -4.53 -13.05
C ALA A 107 -1.20 -5.15 -11.66
N THR A 108 -2.13 -5.97 -11.15
CA THR A 108 -1.96 -6.63 -9.84
C THR A 108 -0.86 -7.68 -9.86
N SER A 109 -0.71 -8.46 -10.94
CA SER A 109 0.39 -9.41 -11.09
C SER A 109 1.75 -8.70 -11.13
N ASP A 110 1.80 -7.55 -11.82
CA ASP A 110 3.02 -6.75 -11.88
C ASP A 110 3.41 -6.21 -10.50
N ILE A 111 2.43 -5.72 -9.73
CA ILE A 111 2.60 -5.29 -8.34
C ILE A 111 3.11 -6.42 -7.46
N SER A 112 2.51 -7.61 -7.52
CA SER A 112 2.90 -8.74 -6.66
C SER A 112 4.35 -9.17 -6.83
N ALA A 113 4.97 -8.94 -7.99
CA ALA A 113 6.37 -9.25 -8.20
C ALA A 113 7.35 -8.25 -7.54
N CYS A 114 6.83 -7.14 -7.03
CA CYS A 114 7.60 -6.08 -6.34
C CYS A 114 7.38 -6.09 -4.82
N LEU A 115 6.64 -7.06 -4.29
CA LEU A 115 6.37 -7.22 -2.86
C LEU A 115 7.39 -8.17 -2.22
#